data_AF-A0A0J5L7E9-F1
#
_entry.id   AF-A0A0J5L7E9-F1
#
_cell.length_a   1.000
_cell.length_b   1.000
_cell.length_c   1.000
_cell.angle_alpha   90.00
_cell.angle_beta   90.00
_cell.angle_gamma   90.00
#
_symmetry.space_group_name_H-M   'P 1'
#
loop_
_entity.id
_entity.type
_entity.pdbx_description
1 polymer ?
#
loop_
_entity_poly.entity_id
_entity_poly.type
_entity_poly.pdbx_seq_one_letter_code
_entity_poly.pdbx_strand_id
1 'polypeptide(L)' 'MKSQKCAQRRHHAARLKAKRRYYYNAGEGRAVTVGKVCQMPFLCSCWMCSHRRKHHGAGMQERHSSEPYS' A
#
# COMPACT_ATOMS: atom_id res chain seq x y z
N MET A 1 -18.18 12.95 -11.60
CA MET A 1 -16.92 12.23 -11.91
C MET A 1 -16.55 11.36 -10.70
N LYS A 2 -16.61 10.02 -10.81
CA LYS A 2 -16.18 9.15 -9.69
C LYS A 2 -14.70 9.41 -9.45
N SER A 3 -14.36 9.98 -8.30
CA SER A 3 -12.98 10.34 -7.93
C SER A 3 -12.05 9.15 -8.17
N GLN A 4 -11.18 9.25 -9.19
CA GLN A 4 -10.23 8.18 -9.58
C GLN A 4 -9.41 7.70 -8.37
N LYS A 5 -9.18 8.60 -7.41
CA LYS A 5 -8.50 8.31 -6.13
C LYS A 5 -9.23 7.23 -5.31
N CYS A 6 -10.57 7.20 -5.30
CA CYS A 6 -11.34 6.19 -4.58
C CYS A 6 -11.25 4.82 -5.27
N ALA A 7 -11.38 4.79 -6.59
CA ALA A 7 -11.23 3.56 -7.37
C ALA A 7 -9.84 2.95 -7.20
N GLN A 8 -8.79 3.77 -7.23
CA GLN A 8 -7.42 3.32 -7.04
C GLN A 8 -7.18 2.79 -5.63
N ARG A 9 -7.72 3.44 -4.58
CA ARG A 9 -7.67 2.93 -3.21
C ARG A 9 -8.35 1.56 -3.07
N ARG A 10 -9.51 1.36 -3.71
CA ARG A 10 -10.23 0.08 -3.71
C ARG A 10 -9.44 -1.02 -4.42
N HIS A 11 -8.91 -0.72 -5.60
CA HIS A 11 -8.03 -1.64 -6.34
C HIS A 11 -6.83 -2.05 -5.49
N HIS A 12 -6.18 -1.07 -4.85
CA HIS A 12 -5.05 -1.33 -3.97
C HIS A 12 -5.42 -2.24 -2.79
N ALA A 13 -6.54 -1.96 -2.12
CA ALA A 13 -7.03 -2.79 -1.02
C ALA A 13 -7.36 -4.22 -1.46
N ALA A 14 -8.00 -4.39 -2.63
CA ALA A 14 -8.34 -5.69 -3.19
C ALA A 14 -7.07 -6.52 -3.47
N ARG A 15 -6.06 -5.91 -4.09
CA ARG A 15 -4.78 -6.56 -4.36
C ARG A 15 -4.07 -7.00 -3.07
N LEU A 16 -4.06 -6.14 -2.05
CA LEU A 16 -3.46 -6.46 -0.76
C LEU A 16 -4.14 -7.65 -0.09
N LYS A 17 -5.48 -7.68 -0.07
CA LYS A 17 -6.25 -8.81 0.46
C LYS A 17 -5.93 -10.11 -0.29
N ALA A 18 -5.90 -10.06 -1.62
CA ALA A 18 -5.59 -11.23 -2.45
C ALA A 18 -4.19 -11.79 -2.21
N LYS A 19 -3.19 -10.93 -1.97
CA LYS A 19 -1.82 -11.36 -1.67
C LYS A 19 -1.69 -11.90 -0.24
N ARG A 20 -2.26 -11.18 0.74
CA ARG A 20 -2.06 -11.45 2.16
C ARG A 20 -2.89 -12.62 2.69
N ARG A 21 -3.89 -13.11 1.94
CA ARG A 21 -4.65 -14.31 2.31
C ARG A 21 -3.79 -15.57 2.46
N TYR A 22 -2.63 -15.61 1.82
CA TYR A 22 -1.69 -16.74 1.86
C TYR A 22 -0.62 -16.61 2.93
N TYR A 23 -0.64 -15.53 3.72
CA TYR A 23 0.33 -15.36 4.79
C TYR A 23 -0.01 -16.29 5.94
N TYR A 24 1.02 -16.83 6.60
CA TYR A 24 0.86 -17.67 7.78
C TYR A 24 -0.02 -16.98 8.84
N ASN A 25 0.16 -15.67 9.02
CA ASN A 25 -0.61 -14.84 9.96
C ASN A 25 -2.09 -14.68 9.59
N ALA A 26 -2.50 -15.00 8.36
CA ALA A 26 -3.91 -14.97 7.95
C ALA A 26 -4.69 -16.20 8.44
N GLY A 27 -3.99 -17.26 8.88
CA GLY A 27 -4.59 -18.52 9.33
C GLY A 27 -5.45 -19.15 8.24
N GLU A 28 -6.67 -19.55 8.59
CA GLU A 28 -7.69 -20.12 7.68
C GLU A 28 -8.20 -19.13 6.60
N GLY A 29 -7.67 -17.91 6.52
CA GLY A 29 -8.08 -16.94 5.51
C GLY A 29 -9.44 -16.27 5.77
N ARG A 30 -9.92 -16.30 7.03
CA ARG A 30 -11.15 -15.61 7.43
C ARG A 30 -11.08 -14.12 7.13
N ALA A 31 -12.20 -13.51 6.74
CA ALA A 31 -12.24 -12.10 6.34
C ALA A 31 -11.68 -11.15 7.42
N VAL A 32 -11.93 -11.45 8.70
CA VAL A 32 -11.46 -10.67 9.85
C VAL A 32 -9.95 -10.76 10.00
N THR A 33 -9.35 -11.95 9.88
CA THR A 33 -7.90 -12.14 10.02
C THR A 33 -7.17 -11.52 8.83
N VAL A 34 -7.67 -11.71 7.60
CA VAL A 34 -7.13 -11.06 6.40
C VAL A 34 -7.21 -9.53 6.53
N GLY A 35 -8.28 -8.98 7.11
CA GLY A 35 -8.41 -7.56 7.42
C GLY A 35 -7.31 -7.06 8.34
N LYS A 36 -7.04 -7.77 9.45
CA LYS A 36 -5.95 -7.46 10.39
C LYS A 36 -4.58 -7.54 9.72
N VAL A 37 -4.32 -8.62 8.98
CA VAL A 37 -3.04 -8.82 8.26
C VAL A 37 -2.85 -7.75 7.18
N CYS A 38 -3.90 -7.20 6.58
CA CYS A 38 -3.82 -6.08 5.64
C CYS A 38 -3.40 -4.75 6.25
N GLN A 39 -3.66 -4.53 7.53
CA GLN A 39 -3.21 -3.33 8.25
C GLN A 39 -1.79 -3.47 8.79
N MET A 40 -1.29 -4.71 8.96
CA MET A 40 0.06 -4.93 9.45
C MET A 40 1.13 -4.41 8.48
N PRO A 41 2.16 -3.70 8.96
CA PRO A 41 3.27 -3.26 8.13
C PRO A 41 4.13 -4.46 7.66
N PHE A 42 4.49 -4.43 6.37
CA PHE A 42 5.65 -5.10 5.73
C PHE A 42 5.89 -6.62 5.91
N LEU A 43 5.24 -7.42 5.06
CA LEU A 43 5.66 -8.81 4.74
C LEU A 43 5.90 -9.03 3.23
N CYS A 44 5.64 -8.03 2.37
CA CYS A 44 6.01 -8.08 0.95
C CYS A 44 6.97 -6.94 0.60
N SER A 45 7.88 -7.23 -0.33
CA SER A 45 8.74 -6.27 -1.02
C SER A 45 8.12 -5.69 -2.31
N CYS A 46 6.82 -5.92 -2.53
CA CYS A 46 6.12 -5.50 -3.73
C CYS A 46 5.87 -3.98 -3.71
N TRP A 47 5.91 -3.34 -4.90
CA TRP A 47 5.91 -1.87 -5.11
C TRP A 47 4.88 -1.04 -4.33
N MET A 48 3.81 -1.67 -3.84
CA MET A 48 2.80 -1.04 -2.98
C MET A 48 3.07 -1.13 -1.48
N CYS A 49 3.59 -2.25 -0.98
CA CYS A 49 3.85 -2.39 0.47
C CYS A 49 5.28 -2.04 0.83
N SER A 50 6.21 -2.11 -0.12
CA SER A 50 7.59 -1.69 0.09
C SER A 50 7.68 -0.17 0.27
N HIS A 51 8.85 0.29 0.72
CA HIS A 51 9.07 1.70 1.01
C HIS A 51 8.78 2.56 -0.23
N ARG A 52 7.87 3.55 -0.12
CA ARG A 52 7.41 4.37 -1.25
C ARG A 52 8.57 5.00 -2.02
N ARG A 53 9.60 5.50 -1.32
CA ARG A 53 10.80 6.09 -1.96
C ARG A 53 11.53 5.12 -2.89
N LYS A 54 11.52 3.82 -2.61
CA LYS A 54 12.21 2.82 -3.45
C LYS A 54 11.57 2.66 -4.83
N HIS A 55 10.27 2.89 -4.95
CA HIS A 55 9.52 2.65 -6.20
C HIS A 55 9.00 3.93 -6.87
N HIS A 56 8.71 4.96 -6.08
CA HIS A 56 8.09 6.20 -6.55
C HIS A 56 8.97 7.44 -6.33
N GLY A 57 10.15 7.28 -5.70
CA GLY A 57 11.07 8.37 -5.41
C GLY A 57 10.56 9.34 -4.35
N ALA A 58 11.19 10.52 -4.31
CA ALA A 58 10.81 11.62 -3.41
C ALA A 58 9.40 12.14 -3.73
N GLY A 59 8.65 12.46 -2.67
CA GLY A 59 7.32 13.07 -2.80
C GLY A 59 7.39 14.49 -3.36
N MET A 60 6.29 15.00 -3.92
CA MET A 60 6.26 16.36 -4.51
C MET A 60 6.64 17.45 -3.50
N GLN A 61 6.22 17.30 -2.23
CA GLN A 61 6.61 18.23 -1.16
C GLN A 61 8.11 18.21 -0.89
N GLU A 62 8.72 17.03 -0.86
CA GLU A 62 10.17 16.88 -0.66
C GLU A 62 10.94 17.51 -1.83
N ARG A 63 10.41 17.38 -3.06
CA ARG A 63 10.98 18.00 -4.26
C ARG A 63 10.93 19.53 -4.19
N HIS A 64 9.78 20.10 -3.80
CA HIS A 64 9.67 21.56 -3.60
C HIS A 64 10.60 22.06 -2.49
N SER A 65 10.71 21.34 -1.36
CA SER A 65 11.63 21.75 -0.29
C SER A 65 13.11 21.61 -0.65
N SER A 66 13.44 20.74 -1.61
CA SER A 66 14.82 20.59 -2.11
C SER A 66 15.18 21.60 -3.20
N GLU A 67 14.19 22.37 -3.69
CA GLU A 67 14.44 23.43 -4.64
C GLU A 67 15.12 24.60 -3.89
N PRO A 68 16.33 25.03 -4.29
CA PRO A 68 17.12 26.02 -3.55
C PRO A 68 16.49 27.42 -3.48
N TYR A 69 15.31 27.60 -4.07
CA TYR A 69 14.59 28.87 -4.20
C TYR A 69 13.07 28.74 -3.94
N SER A 70 12.65 27.81 -3.07
CA SER A 70 11.24 27.71 -2.64
C SER A 70 10.95 28.40 -1.31
#